data_AF-A0A974P077-F1
#
_entry.id   AF-A0A974P077-F1
#
_cell.length_a   1.000
_cell.length_b   1.000
_cell.length_c   1.000
_cell.angle_alpha   90.00
_cell.angle_beta   90.00
_cell.angle_gamma   90.00
#
_symmetry.space_group_name_H-M   'P 1'
#
loop_
_entity.id
_entity.type
_entity.pdbx_description
1 polymer ?
#
loop_
_entity_poly.entity_id
_entity_poly.type
_entity_poly.pdbx_seq_one_letter_code
_entity_poly.pdbx_strand_id
1 'polypeptide(L)'
;MIATFGPTTFHFMLVSELMDRVDCIRIRKGRIEADRPQILSPYHLKQVLLEGFSEEAKGFSSWLLQQSANLTFLRYGFHFRKTDLLEEIVHKPIGEVIKQLSIRFQEDRDPLYSLIEGVDDTWEVCVLKFTMDLIRQSAPDNVGEWKKRGLL
;
A
#
# COMPACT_ATOMS: atom_id res chain seq x y z
N MET A 1 -15.55 -8.39 -15.72
CA MET A 1 -15.30 -7.09 -16.37
C MET A 1 -15.42 -6.03 -15.29
N ILE A 2 -14.31 -5.65 -14.63
CA ILE A 2 -14.30 -4.52 -13.69
C ILE A 2 -13.62 -3.39 -14.43
N ALA A 3 -14.43 -2.53 -15.05
CA ALA A 3 -14.01 -1.18 -15.37
C ALA A 3 -14.17 -0.37 -14.08
N THR A 4 -13.15 0.36 -13.67
CA THR A 4 -13.16 1.82 -13.48
C THR A 4 -12.12 2.25 -12.45
N PHE A 5 -11.40 3.32 -12.80
CA PHE A 5 -10.59 4.14 -11.90
C PHE A 5 -11.48 4.79 -10.82
N GLY A 6 -11.93 4.00 -9.84
CA GLY A 6 -12.51 4.49 -8.60
C GLY A 6 -11.43 4.77 -7.55
N PRO A 7 -11.79 5.46 -6.43
CA PRO A 7 -10.90 5.57 -5.28
C PRO A 7 -10.47 4.15 -4.85
N THR A 8 -9.16 3.94 -4.71
CA THR A 8 -8.61 2.68 -4.23
C THR A 8 -8.64 2.73 -2.71
N THR A 9 -9.56 1.97 -2.12
CA THR A 9 -9.65 1.80 -0.67
C THR A 9 -9.37 0.36 -0.31
N PHE A 10 -8.47 0.14 0.63
CA PHE A 10 -8.19 -1.20 1.14
C PHE A 10 -7.80 -1.17 2.62
N HIS A 11 -8.03 -2.28 3.30
CA HIS A 11 -7.59 -2.49 4.67
C HIS A 11 -6.22 -3.17 4.63
N PHE A 12 -5.21 -2.57 5.26
CA PHE A 12 -3.90 -3.20 5.37
C PHE A 12 -3.76 -3.90 6.72
N MET A 13 -3.06 -5.02 6.70
CA MET A 13 -2.45 -5.60 7.87
C MET A 13 -0.97 -5.78 7.57
N LEU A 14 -0.11 -5.05 8.28
CA LEU A 14 1.32 -5.15 8.18
C LEU A 14 1.86 -5.96 9.35
N VAL A 15 2.70 -6.95 9.04
CA VAL A 15 3.43 -7.73 10.03
C VAL A 15 4.92 -7.43 9.91
N SER A 16 5.57 -7.23 11.04
CA SER A 16 7.01 -6.98 11.12
C SER A 16 7.59 -7.58 12.39
N GLU A 17 8.79 -8.16 12.29
CA GLU A 17 9.57 -8.56 13.47
C GLU A 17 10.09 -7.33 14.21
N LEU A 18 10.04 -7.36 15.54
CA LEU A 18 10.68 -6.34 16.37
C LEU A 18 12.21 -6.51 16.33
N MET A 19 12.93 -5.42 16.10
CA MET A 19 14.40 -5.47 16.02
C MET A 19 15.08 -5.76 17.36
N ASP A 20 14.42 -5.44 18.48
CA ASP A 20 14.95 -5.61 19.84
C ASP A 20 14.57 -6.96 20.48
N ARG A 21 13.66 -7.74 19.87
CA ARG A 21 13.11 -8.96 20.46
C ARG A 21 12.83 -10.04 19.42
N VAL A 22 13.42 -11.22 19.64
CA VAL A 22 13.14 -12.42 18.85
C VAL A 22 11.71 -12.91 19.11
N ASP A 23 11.09 -13.47 18.08
CA ASP A 23 9.73 -14.03 18.11
C ASP A 23 8.68 -13.05 18.65
N CYS A 24 8.91 -11.75 18.47
CA CYS A 24 7.95 -10.71 18.78
C CYS A 24 7.56 -10.00 17.48
N ILE A 25 6.31 -10.18 17.08
CA ILE A 25 5.77 -9.61 15.84
C ILE A 25 4.87 -8.46 16.21
N ARG A 26 5.12 -7.30 15.60
CA ARG A 26 4.18 -6.19 15.62
C ARG A 26 3.25 -6.33 14.43
N ILE A 27 1.96 -6.36 14.72
CA ILE A 27 0.90 -6.35 13.73
C ILE A 27 0.29 -4.95 13.74
N ARG A 28 0.29 -4.28 12.59
CA ARG A 28 -0.34 -2.99 12.40
C ARG A 28 -1.49 -3.16 11.43
N LYS A 29 -2.68 -2.68 11.79
CA LYS A 29 -3.84 -2.67 10.91
C LYS A 29 -4.35 -1.26 10.74
N GLY A 30 -4.87 -0.96 9.56
CA GLY A 30 -5.47 0.32 9.27
C GLY A 30 -6.06 0.34 7.88
N ARG A 31 -6.46 1.53 7.45
CA ARG A 31 -7.09 1.75 6.15
C ARG A 31 -6.27 2.73 5.34
N ILE A 32 -6.13 2.41 4.06
CA ILE A 32 -5.60 3.33 3.05
C ILE A 32 -6.72 3.71 2.10
N GLU A 33 -6.84 5.01 1.85
CA GLU A 33 -7.65 5.57 0.77
C GLU A 33 -6.71 6.28 -0.19
N ALA A 34 -6.83 5.96 -1.47
CA ALA A 34 -6.10 6.63 -2.53
C ALA A 34 -7.08 7.13 -3.59
N ASP A 35 -7.19 8.44 -3.73
CA ASP A 35 -8.08 9.08 -4.69
C ASP A 35 -7.34 10.09 -5.58
N ARG A 36 -7.93 10.36 -6.74
CA ARG A 36 -7.50 11.45 -7.61
C ARG A 36 -8.29 12.69 -7.25
N PRO A 37 -7.64 13.82 -6.93
CA PRO A 37 -8.34 15.06 -6.63
C PRO A 37 -9.12 15.55 -7.86
N GLN A 38 -10.37 15.96 -7.65
CA GLN A 38 -11.27 16.40 -8.73
C GLN A 38 -10.95 17.79 -9.29
N ILE A 39 -10.22 18.63 -8.54
CA ILE A 39 -9.84 19.98 -8.95
C ILE A 39 -8.33 20.12 -8.79
N LEU A 40 -7.64 20.13 -9.94
CA LEU A 40 -6.20 20.41 -10.00
C LEU A 40 -6.01 21.82 -10.57
N SER A 41 -5.45 22.73 -9.76
CA SER A 41 -4.88 23.95 -10.31
C SER A 41 -3.70 23.57 -11.22
N PRO A 42 -3.51 24.21 -12.39
CA PRO A 42 -2.39 23.93 -13.31
C PRO A 42 -1.00 23.98 -12.65
N TYR A 43 -0.87 24.70 -11.53
CA TYR A 43 0.38 24.83 -10.78
C TYR A 43 0.70 23.64 -9.85
N HIS A 44 -0.23 22.68 -9.64
CA HIS A 44 -0.07 21.56 -8.70
C HIS A 44 0.14 20.17 -9.34
N LEU A 45 0.48 20.11 -10.63
CA LEU A 45 0.64 18.88 -11.43
C LEU A 45 1.78 17.90 -10.99
N LYS A 46 2.29 17.99 -9.76
CA LYS A 46 3.40 17.17 -9.25
C LYS A 46 3.31 16.77 -7.77
N GLN A 47 2.19 16.98 -7.10
CA GLN A 47 2.11 16.73 -5.65
C GLN A 47 1.39 15.42 -5.34
N VAL A 48 2.11 14.52 -4.67
CA VAL A 48 1.51 13.40 -3.94
C VAL A 48 1.23 13.89 -2.53
N LEU A 49 -0.05 13.95 -2.15
CA LEU A 49 -0.46 14.32 -0.81
C LEU A 49 -0.54 13.07 0.05
N LEU A 50 0.11 13.09 1.22
CA LEU A 50 0.19 11.96 2.15
C LEU A 50 -0.37 12.37 3.52
N GLU A 51 -1.68 12.22 3.70
CA GLU A 51 -2.39 12.52 4.93
C GLU A 51 -2.28 11.34 5.91
N GLY A 52 -1.90 11.60 7.16
CA GLY A 52 -1.73 10.57 8.19
C GLY A 52 -0.45 9.74 8.10
N PHE A 53 0.42 10.01 7.12
CA PHE A 53 1.74 9.39 6.98
C PHE A 53 2.84 10.21 7.68
N SER A 54 3.88 9.54 8.18
CA SER A 54 5.09 10.19 8.72
C SER A 54 5.90 10.95 7.68
N GLU A 55 6.81 11.80 8.18
CA GLU A 55 7.80 12.51 7.35
C GLU A 55 8.73 11.57 6.59
N GLU A 56 9.03 10.39 7.13
CA GLU A 56 9.86 9.40 6.44
C GLU A 56 9.17 8.89 5.16
N ALA A 57 7.88 8.53 5.26
CA ALA A 57 7.09 8.12 4.09
C ALA A 57 6.95 9.27 3.06
N LYS A 58 6.88 10.53 3.51
CA LYS A 58 6.93 11.71 2.63
C LYS A 58 8.29 11.91 1.96
N GLY A 59 9.37 11.64 2.67
CA GLY A 59 10.72 11.62 2.11
C GLY A 59 10.86 10.57 1.02
N PHE A 60 10.37 9.34 1.29
CA PHE A 60 10.36 8.25 0.31
C PHE A 60 9.57 8.60 -0.95
N SER A 61 8.37 9.18 -0.83
CA SER A 61 7.57 9.56 -2.00
C SER A 61 8.26 10.64 -2.83
N SER A 62 8.89 11.62 -2.18
CA SER A 62 9.66 12.68 -2.84
C SER A 62 10.85 12.12 -3.61
N TRP A 63 11.61 11.20 -2.99
CA TRP A 63 12.71 10.50 -3.63
C TRP A 63 12.24 9.66 -4.83
N LEU A 64 11.13 8.92 -4.66
CA LEU A 64 10.57 8.08 -5.71
C LEU A 64 10.14 8.92 -6.91
N LEU A 65 9.50 10.07 -6.69
CA LEU A 65 9.10 11.02 -7.73
C LEU A 65 10.31 11.59 -8.50
N GLN A 66 11.44 11.82 -7.83
CA GLN A 66 12.67 12.30 -8.46
C GLN A 66 13.37 11.23 -9.30
N GLN A 67 13.43 9.99 -8.80
CA GLN A 67 14.02 8.86 -9.53
C GLN A 67 13.18 8.42 -10.73
N SER A 68 11.86 8.56 -10.60
CA SER A 68 10.90 7.95 -11.51
C SER A 68 10.49 8.88 -12.64
N ALA A 69 11.44 9.23 -13.51
CA ALA A 69 11.17 10.00 -14.72
C ALA A 69 10.08 9.36 -15.64
N ASN A 70 9.75 8.07 -15.42
CA ASN A 70 8.81 7.29 -16.23
C ASN A 70 7.53 6.84 -15.51
N LEU A 71 7.26 7.26 -14.26
CA LEU A 71 5.97 6.92 -13.61
C LEU A 71 4.89 7.92 -14.04
N THR A 72 4.43 7.80 -15.27
CA THR A 72 3.35 8.62 -15.85
C THR A 72 2.10 8.64 -14.95
N PHE A 73 1.83 7.56 -14.20
CA PHE A 73 0.69 7.52 -13.30
C PHE A 73 0.81 8.47 -12.09
N LEU A 74 2.02 8.75 -11.59
CA LEU A 74 2.20 9.69 -10.48
C LEU A 74 2.00 11.15 -10.90
N ARG A 75 2.05 11.44 -12.20
CA ARG A 75 1.77 12.78 -12.75
C ARG A 75 0.30 13.19 -12.64
N TYR A 76 -0.59 12.26 -12.31
CA TYR A 76 -2.03 12.55 -12.19
C TYR A 76 -2.43 13.18 -10.85
N GLY A 77 -1.50 13.30 -9.89
CA GLY A 77 -1.79 13.78 -8.55
C GLY A 77 -2.61 12.74 -7.78
N PHE A 78 -2.06 12.21 -6.70
CA PHE A 78 -2.78 11.29 -5.83
C PHE A 78 -2.81 11.85 -4.42
N HIS A 79 -3.96 11.70 -3.78
CA HIS A 79 -4.10 11.90 -2.36
C HIS A 79 -4.19 10.53 -1.68
N PHE A 80 -3.22 10.23 -0.83
CA PHE A 80 -3.23 9.05 0.02
C PHE A 80 -3.55 9.47 1.44
N ARG A 81 -4.53 8.80 2.05
CA ARG A 81 -4.89 8.97 3.45
C ARG A 81 -4.75 7.65 4.19
N LYS A 82 -4.06 7.69 5.33
CA LYS A 82 -3.96 6.57 6.28
C LYS A 82 -4.80 6.85 7.52
N THR A 83 -5.76 5.98 7.83
CA THR A 83 -6.65 6.09 9.00
C THR A 83 -6.71 4.80 9.80
N ASP A 84 -7.35 4.87 10.97
CA ASP A 84 -7.75 3.72 11.79
C ASP A 84 -6.58 2.81 12.21
N LEU A 85 -5.41 3.40 12.45
CA LEU A 85 -4.22 2.68 12.83
C LEU A 85 -4.39 2.04 14.22
N LEU A 86 -4.23 0.73 14.26
CA LEU A 86 -4.18 -0.06 15.48
C LEU A 86 -2.95 -0.95 15.45
N GLU A 87 -2.29 -1.07 16.60
CA GLU A 87 -1.08 -1.87 16.76
C GLU A 87 -1.25 -2.91 17.86
N GLU A 88 -0.73 -4.11 17.62
CA GLU A 88 -0.65 -5.17 18.62
C GLU A 88 0.70 -5.90 18.50
N ILE A 89 1.17 -6.45 19.62
CA ILE A 89 2.40 -7.25 19.66
C ILE A 89 2.03 -8.68 20.05
N VAL A 90 2.49 -9.63 19.24
CA VAL A 90 2.29 -11.06 19.44
C VAL A 90 3.64 -11.74 19.64
N HIS A 91 3.73 -12.60 20.64
CA HIS A 91 4.96 -13.32 20.99
C HIS A 91 4.96 -14.70 20.34
N LYS A 92 5.22 -14.73 19.03
CA LYS A 92 5.27 -15.94 18.19
C LYS A 92 6.22 -15.71 17.00
N PRO A 93 6.74 -16.78 16.37
CA PRO A 93 7.48 -16.64 15.11
C PRO A 93 6.62 -16.05 13.99
N ILE A 94 7.21 -15.23 13.11
CA ILE A 94 6.49 -14.53 12.04
C ILE A 94 5.71 -15.47 11.12
N GLY A 95 6.27 -16.64 10.81
CA GLY A 95 5.64 -17.64 9.96
C GLY A 95 4.34 -18.20 10.56
N GLU A 96 4.26 -18.33 11.88
CA GLU A 96 3.02 -18.74 12.55
C GLU A 96 1.97 -17.63 12.48
N VAL A 97 2.38 -16.38 12.73
CA VAL A 97 1.48 -15.21 12.67
C VAL A 97 0.91 -15.04 11.27
N ILE A 98 1.74 -15.05 10.22
CA ILE A 98 1.31 -14.97 8.82
C ILE A 98 0.32 -16.07 8.48
N LYS A 99 0.60 -17.31 8.90
CA LYS A 99 -0.30 -18.46 8.64
C LYS A 99 -1.65 -18.27 9.32
N GLN A 100 -1.67 -17.84 10.58
CA GLN A 100 -2.91 -17.61 11.33
C GLN A 100 -3.74 -16.50 10.69
N LEU A 101 -3.11 -15.37 10.34
CA LEU A 101 -3.77 -14.26 9.67
C LEU A 101 -4.32 -14.66 8.29
N SER A 102 -3.55 -15.43 7.51
CA SER A 102 -4.00 -15.91 6.20
C SER A 102 -5.25 -16.78 6.27
N ILE A 103 -5.33 -17.69 7.26
CA ILE A 103 -6.51 -18.53 7.48
C ILE A 103 -7.71 -17.65 7.84
N ARG A 104 -7.53 -16.73 8.79
CA ARG A 104 -8.58 -15.81 9.23
C ARG A 104 -9.14 -14.98 8.07
N PHE A 105 -8.29 -14.45 7.21
CA PHE A 105 -8.74 -13.65 6.06
C PHE A 105 -9.49 -14.47 5.02
N GLN A 106 -9.16 -15.75 4.84
CA GLN A 106 -9.92 -16.65 3.98
C GLN A 106 -11.33 -16.91 4.54
N GLU A 107 -11.48 -16.97 5.86
CA GLU A 107 -12.77 -17.15 6.54
C GLU A 107 -13.61 -15.87 6.52
N ASP A 108 -13.01 -14.72 6.79
CA ASP A 108 -13.70 -13.41 6.85
C ASP A 108 -14.17 -12.94 5.45
N ARG A 109 -13.58 -13.47 4.36
CA ARG A 109 -13.91 -13.18 2.95
C ARG A 109 -13.95 -11.70 2.55
N ASP A 110 -13.29 -10.82 3.29
CA ASP A 110 -13.23 -9.41 2.91
C ASP A 110 -12.18 -9.22 1.79
N PRO A 111 -12.62 -8.91 0.55
CA PRO A 111 -11.75 -8.80 -0.61
C PRO A 111 -10.85 -7.55 -0.59
N LEU A 112 -11.06 -6.66 0.38
CA LEU A 112 -10.30 -5.41 0.54
C LEU A 112 -9.12 -5.55 1.50
N TYR A 113 -8.90 -6.71 2.13
CA TYR A 113 -7.70 -6.90 2.97
C TYR A 113 -6.44 -7.20 2.16
N SER A 114 -5.34 -6.59 2.58
CA SER A 114 -3.99 -6.89 2.09
C SER A 114 -3.04 -7.18 3.26
N LEU A 115 -2.41 -8.36 3.23
CA LEU A 115 -1.35 -8.73 4.17
C LEU A 115 0.00 -8.28 3.61
N ILE A 116 0.73 -7.48 4.39
CA ILE A 116 2.03 -6.91 4.02
C ILE A 116 3.06 -7.39 5.03
N GLU A 117 4.12 -8.04 4.57
CA GLU A 117 5.31 -8.27 5.38
C GLU A 117 6.28 -7.10 5.18
N GLY A 118 6.77 -6.53 6.27
CA GLY A 118 7.60 -5.32 6.21
C GLY A 118 8.60 -5.21 7.34
N VAL A 119 9.38 -4.14 7.29
CA VAL A 119 10.36 -3.78 8.33
C VAL A 119 9.68 -2.86 9.33
N ASP A 120 9.90 -3.10 10.62
CA ASP A 120 9.20 -2.40 11.71
C ASP A 120 9.44 -0.89 11.71
N ASP A 121 10.69 -0.47 11.52
CA ASP A 121 11.08 0.96 11.53
C ASP A 121 10.48 1.73 10.35
N THR A 122 10.43 1.12 9.17
CA THR A 122 10.04 1.78 7.91
C THR A 122 8.67 1.31 7.41
N TRP A 123 7.78 0.90 8.32
CA TRP A 123 6.54 0.22 7.97
C TRP A 123 5.60 1.07 7.08
N GLU A 124 5.55 2.39 7.30
CA GLU A 124 4.72 3.28 6.50
C GLU A 124 5.21 3.39 5.05
N VAL A 125 6.52 3.29 4.85
CA VAL A 125 7.14 3.22 3.52
C VAL A 125 6.71 1.92 2.82
N CYS A 126 6.66 0.79 3.54
CA CYS A 126 6.16 -0.48 3.00
C CYS A 126 4.70 -0.37 2.53
N VAL A 127 3.82 0.20 3.37
CA VAL A 127 2.39 0.38 3.05
C VAL A 127 2.21 1.32 1.85
N LEU A 128 2.94 2.44 1.82
CA LEU A 128 2.86 3.41 0.73
C LEU A 128 3.33 2.81 -0.59
N LYS A 129 4.48 2.13 -0.58
CA LYS A 129 5.02 1.44 -1.75
C LYS A 129 4.05 0.39 -2.28
N PHE A 130 3.52 -0.46 -1.39
CA PHE A 130 2.52 -1.47 -1.77
C PHE A 130 1.30 -0.84 -2.43
N THR A 131 0.79 0.26 -1.87
CA THR A 131 -0.34 0.99 -2.45
C THR A 131 -0.03 1.51 -3.85
N MET A 132 1.15 2.11 -4.04
CA MET A 132 1.58 2.61 -5.35
C MET A 132 1.73 1.48 -6.37
N ASP A 133 2.26 0.33 -5.95
CA ASP A 133 2.39 -0.86 -6.81
C ASP A 133 1.01 -1.44 -7.18
N LEU A 134 0.05 -1.44 -6.26
CA LEU A 134 -1.33 -1.86 -6.49
C LEU A 134 -2.02 -0.97 -7.53
N ILE A 135 -1.89 0.36 -7.38
CA ILE A 135 -2.43 1.34 -8.34
C ILE A 135 -1.76 1.19 -9.70
N ARG A 136 -0.45 0.93 -9.74
CA ARG A 136 0.30 0.72 -10.98
C ARG A 136 -0.19 -0.53 -11.72
N GLN A 137 -0.40 -1.63 -11.01
CA GLN A 137 -0.87 -2.89 -11.60
C GLN A 137 -2.31 -2.82 -12.11
N SER A 138 -3.17 -2.03 -11.44
CA SER A 138 -4.57 -1.83 -11.83
C SER A 138 -4.75 -0.81 -12.97
N ALA A 139 -3.70 -0.10 -13.39
CA ALA A 139 -3.77 0.81 -14.53
C ALA A 139 -4.00 0.04 -15.86
N PRO A 140 -4.90 0.51 -16.76
CA PRO A 140 -5.30 -0.19 -17.99
C PRO A 140 -4.16 -0.54 -18.93
N ASP A 141 -3.10 0.27 -18.97
CA ASP A 141 -1.94 0.03 -19.83
C ASP A 141 -1.21 -1.28 -19.49
N ASN A 142 -1.34 -1.77 -18.25
CA ASN A 142 -0.73 -3.03 -17.83
C ASN A 142 -1.55 -4.27 -18.26
N VAL A 143 -2.86 -4.14 -18.53
CA VAL A 143 -3.69 -5.25 -19.02
C VAL A 143 -3.27 -5.67 -20.45
N GLY A 144 -2.61 -4.77 -21.20
CA GLY A 144 -2.01 -5.07 -22.50
C GLY A 144 -0.80 -6.02 -22.44
N GLU A 145 -0.11 -6.14 -21.30
CA GLU A 145 1.06 -7.03 -21.16
C GLU A 145 0.69 -8.49 -20.87
N TRP A 146 -0.51 -8.77 -20.35
CA TRP A 146 -0.94 -10.15 -20.03
C TRP A 146 -1.26 -10.95 -21.30
N LYS A 147 -1.66 -10.30 -22.40
CA LYS A 147 -1.84 -10.95 -23.72
C LYS A 147 -0.52 -11.34 -24.40
N LYS A 148 0.62 -10.77 -24.00
CA LYS A 148 1.96 -11.13 -24.54
C LYS A 148 2.60 -12.33 -23.84
N ARG A 149 2.09 -12.76 -22.68
CA ARG A 149 2.63 -13.90 -21.92
C ARG A 149 1.80 -15.19 -22.00
N GLY A 150 0.79 -15.22 -22.89
CA GLY A 150 0.24 -16.49 -23.39
C GLY A 150 -0.39 -17.41 -22.34
N LEU A 151 -1.22 -16.90 -21.44
CA LEU A 151 -2.06 -17.71 -20.56
C LEU A 151 -3.52 -17.23 -20.63
N LEU A 152 -4.17 -17.58 -21.74
CA LEU A 152 -5.60 -17.90 -21.83
C LEU A 152 -5.71 -19.33 -22.34
#